data_AF-A0A7C1CAX1-F1
#
_entry.id   AF-A0A7C1CAX1-F1
#
_cell.length_a   1.000
_cell.length_b   1.000
_cell.length_c   1.000
_cell.angle_alpha   90.00
_cell.angle_beta   90.00
_cell.angle_gamma   90.00
#
_symmetry.space_group_name_H-M   'P 1'
#
loop_
_entity.id
_entity.type
_entity.pdbx_description
1 polymer ?
#
loop_
_entity_poly.entity_id
_entity_poly.type
_entity_poly.pdbx_seq_one_letter_code
_entity_poly.pdbx_strand_id
1 'polypeptide(L)'
;MAEPIGRKSIKKTLESLKAYVNLKSDLFKVEEKCFYKMLEELKKEMDSKNKSKTDIDFLSTVLDYSNSVNDLIGVLLLYIEALESYISELDETFDSLLEDAKKAAEQHMREIPRDKLPFYG
;
A
#
# COMPACT_ATOMS: atom_id res chain seq x y z
N MET A 1 19.75 3.00 -17.81
CA MET A 1 19.11 4.13 -17.10
C MET A 1 17.63 3.83 -17.07
N ALA A 2 17.01 3.74 -15.90
CA ALA A 2 15.57 3.52 -15.81
C ALA A 2 14.85 4.80 -16.26
N GLU A 3 13.81 4.66 -17.10
CA GLU A 3 12.94 5.78 -17.47
C GLU A 3 12.32 6.39 -16.21
N PRO A 4 12.19 7.73 -16.13
CA PRO A 4 11.54 8.36 -14.99
C PRO A 4 10.09 7.89 -14.91
N ILE A 5 9.77 7.15 -13.84
CA ILE A 5 8.40 6.72 -13.57
C ILE A 5 7.60 7.98 -13.20
N GLY A 6 6.66 8.38 -14.05
CA GLY A 6 5.85 9.57 -13.82
C GLY A 6 4.93 9.43 -12.60
N ARG A 7 4.69 10.52 -11.87
CA ARG A 7 3.79 10.65 -10.71
C ARG A 7 2.45 9.91 -10.88
N LYS A 8 1.83 10.05 -12.06
CA LYS A 8 0.56 9.38 -12.41
C LYS A 8 0.70 7.85 -12.46
N SER A 9 1.82 7.33 -12.95
CA SER A 9 2.07 5.89 -13.00
C SER A 9 2.27 5.33 -11.60
N ILE A 10 3.00 6.03 -10.72
CA ILE A 10 3.22 5.63 -9.33
C ILE A 10 1.87 5.52 -8.59
N LYS A 11 1.02 6.55 -8.68
CA LYS A 11 -0.33 6.54 -8.07
C LYS A 11 -1.18 5.38 -8.55
N LYS A 12 -1.23 5.16 -9.87
CA LYS A 12 -2.00 4.05 -10.46
C LYS A 12 -1.51 2.68 -9.99
N THR A 13 -0.19 2.49 -9.87
CA THR A 13 0.39 1.25 -9.34
C THR A 13 0.01 1.05 -7.88
N LEU A 14 0.03 2.12 -7.07
CA LEU A 14 -0.35 2.07 -5.67
C LEU A 14 -1.84 1.75 -5.47
N GLU A 15 -2.72 2.39 -6.24
CA GLU A 15 -4.15 2.08 -6.28
C GLU A 15 -4.40 0.60 -6.64
N SER A 16 -3.67 0.09 -7.64
CA SER A 16 -3.76 -1.30 -8.06
C SER A 16 -3.30 -2.27 -6.97
N LEU A 17 -2.21 -1.91 -6.26
CA LEU A 17 -1.70 -2.70 -5.14
C LEU A 17 -2.69 -2.73 -3.97
N LYS A 18 -3.28 -1.58 -3.62
CA LYS A 18 -4.32 -1.47 -2.59
C LYS A 18 -5.53 -2.32 -2.95
N ALA A 19 -6.01 -2.25 -4.18
CA ALA A 19 -7.12 -3.07 -4.66
C ALA A 19 -6.81 -4.58 -4.55
N TYR A 20 -5.59 -4.98 -4.91
CA TYR A 20 -5.15 -6.38 -4.80
C TYR A 20 -5.12 -6.86 -3.35
N VAL A 21 -4.55 -6.08 -2.43
CA VAL A 21 -4.48 -6.46 -1.00
C VAL A 21 -5.86 -6.50 -0.38
N ASN A 22 -6.76 -5.58 -0.73
CA ASN A 22 -8.16 -5.63 -0.29
C ASN A 22 -8.86 -6.89 -0.78
N LEU A 23 -8.70 -7.25 -2.06
CA LEU A 23 -9.25 -8.49 -2.61
C LEU A 23 -8.70 -9.72 -1.87
N LYS A 24 -7.40 -9.74 -1.55
CA LYS A 24 -6.78 -10.81 -0.76
C LYS A 24 -7.34 -10.87 0.65
N SER A 25 -7.55 -9.73 1.30
CA SER A 25 -8.20 -9.65 2.62
C SER A 25 -9.62 -10.21 2.58
N ASP A 26 -10.42 -9.84 1.59
CA ASP A 26 -11.80 -10.31 1.47
C ASP A 26 -11.88 -11.81 1.14
N LEU A 27 -11.00 -12.31 0.27
CA LEU A 27 -10.89 -13.73 -0.01
C LEU A 27 -10.49 -14.50 1.27
N PHE A 28 -9.52 -13.97 2.02
CA PHE A 28 -9.06 -14.58 3.26
C PHE A 28 -10.20 -14.68 4.28
N LYS A 29 -11.05 -13.66 4.44
CA LYS A 29 -12.24 -13.73 5.32
C LYS A 29 -13.24 -14.82 4.90
N VAL A 30 -13.35 -15.11 3.60
CA VAL A 30 -14.19 -16.21 3.11
C VAL A 30 -13.55 -17.56 3.39
N GLU A 31 -12.25 -17.69 3.11
CA GLU A 31 -11.46 -18.89 3.40
C GLU A 31 -11.47 -19.21 4.89
N GLU A 32 -11.30 -18.21 5.75
CA GLU A 32 -11.34 -18.33 7.21
C GLU A 32 -12.69 -18.90 7.68
N LYS A 33 -13.82 -18.42 7.14
CA LYS A 33 -15.16 -18.95 7.47
C LYS A 33 -15.30 -20.41 7.06
N CYS A 34 -14.85 -20.76 5.85
CA CYS A 34 -14.85 -22.15 5.38
C CYS A 34 -13.96 -23.04 6.25
N PHE A 35 -12.79 -22.52 6.63
CA PHE A 35 -11.82 -23.18 7.47
C PHE A 35 -12.37 -23.46 8.88
N TYR A 36 -12.95 -22.48 9.56
CA TYR A 36 -13.59 -22.69 10.85
C TYR A 36 -14.73 -23.71 10.80
N LYS A 37 -15.51 -23.71 9.71
CA LYS A 37 -16.56 -24.72 9.52
C LYS A 37 -15.98 -26.13 9.40
N MET A 38 -14.90 -26.30 8.61
CA MET A 38 -14.19 -27.58 8.51
C MET A 38 -13.58 -28.01 9.85
N LEU A 39 -13.00 -27.08 10.61
CA LEU A 39 -12.49 -27.36 11.96
C LEU A 39 -13.60 -27.82 12.90
N GLU A 40 -14.78 -27.22 12.83
CA GLU A 40 -15.93 -27.60 13.65
C GLU A 40 -16.45 -29.00 13.29
N GLU A 41 -16.46 -29.35 12.00
CA GLU A 41 -16.78 -30.69 11.52
C GLU A 41 -15.74 -31.72 11.96
N LEU A 42 -14.45 -31.44 11.80
CA LEU A 42 -13.35 -32.27 12.28
C LEU A 42 -13.42 -32.49 13.79
N LYS A 43 -13.75 -31.44 14.56
CA LYS A 43 -13.94 -31.55 16.01
C LYS A 43 -15.08 -32.50 16.37
N LYS A 44 -16.22 -32.44 15.67
CA LYS A 44 -17.36 -33.35 15.86
C LYS A 44 -16.99 -34.80 15.53
N GLU A 45 -16.23 -35.02 14.46
CA GLU A 45 -15.73 -36.36 14.10
C GLU A 45 -14.73 -36.89 15.13
N MET A 46 -13.83 -36.04 15.64
CA MET A 46 -12.87 -36.38 16.68
C MET A 46 -13.51 -36.64 18.04
N ASP A 47 -14.65 -36.05 18.36
CA ASP A 47 -15.38 -36.38 19.59
C ASP A 47 -16.06 -37.77 19.49
N SER A 48 -16.16 -38.36 18.28
CA SER A 48 -16.70 -39.70 18.02
C SER A 48 -15.65 -40.82 17.95
N LYS A 49 -14.36 -40.48 17.86
CA LYS A 49 -13.22 -41.42 17.78
C LYS A 49 -12.19 -41.09 18.88
N ASN A 50 -11.44 -42.08 19.37
CA ASN A 50 -10.38 -41.81 20.37
C ASN A 50 -9.37 -40.80 19.81
N LYS A 51 -9.21 -39.66 20.51
CA LYS A 51 -8.40 -38.52 20.09
C LYS A 51 -6.92 -38.90 19.97
N SER A 52 -6.32 -38.68 18.79
CA SER A 52 -4.87 -38.67 18.61
C SER A 52 -4.34 -37.28 18.95
N LYS A 53 -3.28 -37.19 19.75
CA LYS A 53 -2.60 -35.92 20.10
C LYS A 53 -2.12 -35.19 18.83
N THR A 54 -1.68 -35.95 17.84
CA THR A 54 -1.21 -35.44 16.54
C THR A 54 -2.29 -34.68 15.79
N ASP A 55 -3.56 -35.08 15.92
CA ASP A 55 -4.68 -34.45 15.22
C ASP A 55 -4.96 -33.07 15.83
N ILE A 56 -4.88 -32.96 17.16
CA ILE A 56 -5.02 -31.68 17.87
C ILE A 56 -3.88 -30.73 17.50
N ASP A 57 -2.64 -31.22 17.52
CA ASP A 57 -1.45 -30.43 17.19
C ASP A 57 -1.48 -29.95 15.73
N PHE A 58 -1.98 -30.77 14.80
CA PHE A 58 -2.19 -30.37 13.41
C PHE A 58 -3.22 -29.23 13.31
N LEU A 59 -4.39 -29.37 13.95
CA LEU A 59 -5.43 -28.33 13.90
C LEU A 59 -4.94 -27.00 14.48
N SER A 60 -4.20 -27.04 15.59
CA SER A 60 -3.58 -25.84 16.18
C SER A 60 -2.58 -25.19 15.22
N THR A 61 -1.71 -25.98 14.58
CA THR A 61 -0.72 -25.45 13.62
C THR A 61 -1.39 -24.77 12.43
N VAL A 62 -2.49 -25.33 11.90
CA VAL A 62 -3.19 -24.72 10.78
C VAL A 62 -3.92 -23.43 11.20
N LEU A 63 -4.47 -23.38 12.42
CA LEU A 63 -5.02 -22.14 13.01
C LEU A 63 -3.95 -21.05 13.13
N ASP A 64 -2.79 -21.39 13.67
CA ASP A 64 -1.68 -20.44 13.85
C ASP A 64 -1.18 -19.90 12.51
N TYR A 65 -1.08 -20.78 11.49
CA TYR A 65 -0.75 -20.36 10.13
C TYR A 65 -1.79 -19.40 9.54
N SER A 66 -3.08 -19.72 9.69
CA SER A 66 -4.19 -18.86 9.24
C SER A 66 -4.08 -17.47 9.87
N ASN A 67 -3.90 -17.41 11.19
CA ASN A 67 -3.74 -16.13 11.91
C ASN A 67 -2.52 -15.34 11.40
N SER A 68 -1.40 -16.02 11.18
CA SER A 68 -0.17 -15.38 10.66
C SER A 68 -0.38 -14.77 9.26
N VAL A 69 -1.16 -15.41 8.40
CA VAL A 69 -1.50 -14.87 7.07
C VAL A 69 -2.40 -13.64 7.20
N ASN A 70 -3.38 -13.67 8.11
CA ASN A 70 -4.25 -12.52 8.37
C ASN A 70 -3.45 -11.30 8.86
N ASP A 71 -2.53 -11.53 9.80
CA ASP A 71 -1.67 -10.48 10.35
C ASP A 71 -0.80 -9.86 9.25
N LEU A 72 -0.22 -10.69 8.37
CA LEU A 72 0.56 -10.21 7.22
C LEU A 72 -0.27 -9.35 6.27
N ILE A 73 -1.51 -9.74 5.97
CA ILE A 73 -2.42 -8.92 5.14
C ILE A 73 -2.68 -7.57 5.82
N GLY A 74 -2.90 -7.56 7.14
CA GLY A 74 -3.08 -6.34 7.91
C GLY A 74 -1.86 -5.42 7.85
N VAL A 75 -0.65 -5.96 8.01
CA VAL A 75 0.60 -5.19 7.90
C VAL A 75 0.78 -4.61 6.49
N LEU A 76 0.45 -5.37 5.44
CA LEU A 76 0.52 -4.88 4.06
C LEU A 76 -0.43 -3.71 3.81
N LEU A 77 -1.63 -3.73 4.38
CA LEU A 77 -2.57 -2.60 4.28
C LEU A 77 -2.00 -1.34 4.92
N LEU A 78 -1.46 -1.44 6.14
CA LEU A 78 -0.83 -0.31 6.82
C LEU A 78 0.36 0.25 6.03
N TYR A 79 1.16 -0.63 5.44
CA TYR A 79 2.30 -0.20 4.61
C TYR A 79 1.83 0.55 3.35
N ILE A 80 0.75 0.10 2.72
CA ILE A 80 0.15 0.79 1.57
C ILE A 80 -0.37 2.18 1.96
N GLU A 81 -1.05 2.30 3.10
CA GLU A 81 -1.52 3.59 3.61
C GLU A 81 -0.37 4.56 3.91
N ALA A 82 0.73 4.05 4.49
CA ALA A 82 1.93 4.84 4.73
C ALA A 82 2.55 5.33 3.40
N LEU A 83 2.60 4.49 2.37
CA LEU A 83 3.07 4.87 1.04
C LEU A 83 2.17 5.94 0.39
N GLU A 84 0.84 5.84 0.56
CA GLU A 84 -0.11 6.85 0.07
C GLU A 84 0.12 8.21 0.72
N SER A 85 0.34 8.23 2.04
CA SER A 85 0.67 9.46 2.78
C SER A 85 1.98 10.05 2.29
N TYR A 86 3.04 9.24 2.20
CA TYR A 86 4.36 9.69 1.78
C TYR A 86 4.37 10.27 0.36
N ILE A 87 3.66 9.62 -0.58
CA ILE A 87 3.52 10.14 -1.95
C ILE A 87 2.76 11.45 -1.96
N SER A 88 1.75 11.61 -1.10
CA SER A 88 0.99 12.87 -0.99
C SER A 88 1.83 14.02 -0.42
N GLU A 89 2.65 13.76 0.59
CA GLU A 89 3.57 14.76 1.15
C GLU A 89 4.65 15.19 0.14
N LEU A 90 5.23 14.22 -0.59
CA LEU A 90 6.20 14.50 -1.65
C LEU A 90 5.60 15.34 -2.77
N ASP A 91 4.37 15.02 -3.14
CA ASP A 91 3.58 15.73 -4.13
C ASP A 91 3.37 17.20 -3.73
N GLU A 92 2.91 17.46 -2.50
CA GLU A 92 2.72 18.81 -1.97
C GLU A 92 4.04 19.59 -1.91
N THR A 93 5.11 18.93 -1.46
CA THR A 93 6.45 19.53 -1.39
C THR A 93 6.95 19.93 -2.78
N PHE A 94 6.77 19.05 -3.78
CA PHE A 94 7.18 19.33 -5.15
C PHE A 94 6.37 20.48 -5.76
N ASP A 95 5.05 20.47 -5.56
CA ASP A 95 4.16 21.51 -6.08
C ASP A 95 4.47 22.88 -5.42
N SER A 96 4.79 22.92 -4.13
CA SER A 96 5.25 24.14 -3.43
C SER A 96 6.58 24.68 -3.97
N LEU A 97 7.58 23.81 -4.13
CA LEU A 97 8.89 24.21 -4.66
C LEU A 97 8.78 24.74 -6.10
N LEU A 98 7.91 24.14 -6.91
CA LEU A 98 7.67 24.57 -8.28
C LEU A 98 7.02 25.96 -8.33
N GLU A 99 6.07 26.23 -7.43
CA GLU A 99 5.44 27.54 -7.29
C GLU A 99 6.42 28.61 -6.79
N ASP A 100 7.29 28.26 -5.84
CA ASP A 100 8.34 29.18 -5.34
C ASP A 100 9.37 29.49 -6.43
N ALA A 101 9.81 28.48 -7.19
CA ALA A 101 10.71 28.67 -8.32
C ALA A 101 10.08 29.57 -9.40
N LYS A 102 8.77 29.39 -9.66
CA LYS A 102 8.03 30.24 -10.60
C LYS A 102 7.97 31.69 -10.11
N LYS A 103 7.65 31.93 -8.83
CA LYS A 103 7.65 33.28 -8.23
C LYS A 103 9.03 33.92 -8.31
N ALA A 104 10.09 33.18 -8.01
CA ALA A 104 11.46 33.68 -8.09
C ALA A 104 11.84 34.06 -9.54
N ALA A 105 11.46 33.23 -10.52
CA ALA A 105 11.67 33.53 -11.93
C ALA A 105 10.90 34.78 -12.37
N GLU A 106 9.64 34.92 -11.96
CA GLU A 106 8.82 36.11 -12.26
C GLU A 106 9.39 37.38 -11.62
N GLN A 107 9.91 37.31 -10.40
CA GLN A 107 10.61 38.42 -9.74
C GLN A 107 11.88 38.82 -10.50
N HIS A 108 12.73 37.86 -10.85
CA HIS A 108 13.91 38.12 -11.67
C HIS A 108 13.56 38.79 -13.02
N MET A 109 12.47 38.37 -13.68
CA MET A 109 12.01 39.00 -14.92
C MET A 109 11.50 40.43 -14.74
N ARG A 110 10.99 40.80 -13.56
CA ARG A 110 10.58 42.17 -13.22
C ARG A 110 11.76 43.05 -12.83
N GLU A 111 12.80 42.48 -12.25
CA GLU A 111 14.02 43.18 -11.84
C GLU A 111 15.03 43.40 -12.97
N ILE A 112 14.88 42.68 -14.11
CA ILE A 112 15.62 43.01 -15.33
C ILE A 112 15.19 44.41 -15.81
N PRO A 113 16.09 45.42 -15.79
CA PRO A 113 15.72 46.78 -16.19
C PRO A 113 15.34 46.79 -17.68
N ARG A 114 14.09 47.17 -17.97
CA ARG A 114 13.59 47.41 -19.34
C ARG A 114 14.32 48.55 -20.07
N ASP A 115 15.18 49.28 -19.38
CA ASP A 115 15.85 50.49 -19.89
C ASP A 115 17.26 50.24 -20.48
N LYS A 116 17.75 49.00 -20.54
CA LYS A 116 18.93 48.69 -21.37
C LYS A 116 18.48 48.32 -22.79
N LEU A 117 17.97 49.32 -23.50
CA LEU A 117 18.09 49.38 -24.96
C LEU A 117 19.53 49.04 -25.33
N PRO A 118 19.79 48.12 -26.29
CA PRO A 118 21.11 48.01 -26.88
C PRO A 118 21.34 49.25 -27.75
N PHE A 119 21.76 50.34 -27.12
CA PHE A 119 22.53 51.37 -27.80
C PHE A 119 23.90 50.78 -28.08
N TYR A 120 24.07 50.19 -29.25
CA TYR A 120 25.36 50.11 -29.92
C TYR A 120 25.14 50.18 -31.44
N GLY A 121 25.59 51.29 -32.02
CA GLY A 121 26.09 51.41 -33.39
C GLY A 121 25.05 51.46 -34.49
#